data_AF-A0A1X0QD47-F1
#
_entry.id   AF-A0A1X0QD47-F1
#
_cell.length_a   1.000
_cell.length_b   1.000
_cell.length_c   1.000
_cell.angle_alpha   90.00
_cell.angle_beta   90.00
_cell.angle_gamma   90.00
#
_symmetry.space_group_name_H-M   'P 1'
#
loop_
_entity.id
_entity.type
_entity.pdbx_description
1 polymer ?
#
loop_
_entity_poly.entity_id
_entity_poly.type
_entity_poly.pdbx_seq_one_letter_code
_entity_poly.pdbx_strand_id
1 'polypeptide(L)'
;MNLYENSNILKNINRIKNNLSIKQPNENLYELLDKLLKLNYVNIIDFENRRFNNDVNTAVSLVRTICRFLDWDYTYNTVILEKLDIKNNPYHTYILASLSVSAYSELGLVKSVKNIFNEFVFIMDKPCEVSYICYVILKTIRSDKTGEFLEFHKDNIDQDHLKVLNELLIY
;
A
#
# COMPACT_ATOMS: atom_id res chain seq x y z
N MET A 1 -29.31 -4.49 6.90
CA MET A 1 -28.90 -3.31 7.70
C MET A 1 -28.07 -2.43 6.77
N ASN A 2 -28.64 -1.30 6.33
CA ASN A 2 -28.02 -0.42 5.34
C ASN A 2 -26.79 0.28 5.96
N LEU A 3 -25.61 -0.32 5.80
CA LEU A 3 -24.32 0.33 6.07
C LEU A 3 -24.17 1.68 5.32
N TYR A 4 -25.00 1.89 4.30
CA TYR A 4 -25.02 3.05 3.42
C TYR A 4 -25.86 4.25 3.91
N GLU A 5 -26.58 4.16 5.04
CA GLU A 5 -27.37 5.30 5.55
C GLU A 5 -26.55 6.33 6.34
N ASN A 6 -25.25 6.08 6.53
CA ASN A 6 -24.39 7.00 7.29
C ASN A 6 -23.96 8.19 6.40
N SER A 7 -24.68 9.32 6.53
CA SER A 7 -24.53 10.52 5.68
C SER A 7 -23.12 11.09 5.60
N ASN A 8 -22.30 10.89 6.65
CA ASN A 8 -20.93 11.39 6.68
C ASN A 8 -19.97 10.54 5.83
N ILE A 9 -20.24 9.24 5.72
CA ILE A 9 -19.44 8.31 4.90
C ILE A 9 -19.65 8.63 3.42
N LEU A 10 -20.91 8.76 2.99
CA LEU A 10 -21.27 9.18 1.64
C LEU A 10 -20.72 10.57 1.28
N LYS A 11 -20.74 11.53 2.22
CA LYS A 11 -20.12 12.85 2.02
C LYS A 11 -18.61 12.76 1.81
N ASN A 12 -17.91 11.96 2.61
CA ASN A 12 -16.46 11.78 2.46
C ASN A 12 -16.11 11.08 1.15
N ILE A 13 -16.82 10.00 0.81
CA ILE A 13 -16.65 9.29 -0.47
C ILE A 13 -16.89 10.24 -1.65
N ASN A 14 -18.00 10.99 -1.66
CA ASN A 14 -18.31 11.92 -2.74
C ASN A 14 -17.29 13.05 -2.86
N ARG A 15 -16.80 13.58 -1.73
CA ARG A 15 -15.71 14.57 -1.72
C ARG A 15 -14.44 14.02 -2.34
N ILE A 16 -14.12 12.75 -2.10
CA ILE A 16 -12.91 12.12 -2.68
C ILE A 16 -13.13 11.77 -4.16
N LYS A 17 -14.31 11.25 -4.55
CA LYS A 17 -14.66 10.99 -5.96
C LYS A 17 -14.51 12.24 -6.83
N ASN A 18 -14.93 13.39 -6.30
CA ASN A 18 -14.79 14.68 -6.98
C ASN A 18 -13.32 15.07 -7.21
N ASN A 19 -12.42 14.79 -6.26
CA ASN A 19 -10.98 15.09 -6.40
C ASN A 19 -10.30 14.24 -7.48
N LEU A 20 -10.82 13.05 -7.77
CA LEU A 20 -10.29 12.14 -8.79
C LEU A 20 -11.03 12.21 -10.14
N SER A 21 -11.94 13.19 -10.31
CA SER A 21 -12.81 13.28 -11.48
C SER A 21 -13.66 12.02 -11.77
N ILE A 22 -13.97 11.23 -10.73
CA ILE A 22 -14.81 10.02 -10.84
C ILE A 22 -16.28 10.46 -10.81
N LYS A 23 -16.83 10.80 -11.98
CA LYS A 23 -18.17 11.42 -12.15
C LYS A 23 -19.34 10.44 -12.28
N GLN A 24 -19.27 9.23 -11.71
CA GLN A 24 -20.37 8.26 -11.81
C GLN A 24 -21.25 8.23 -10.55
N PRO A 25 -22.57 8.49 -10.68
CA PRO A 25 -23.51 8.37 -9.57
C PRO A 25 -23.79 6.89 -9.26
N ASN A 26 -23.81 6.53 -7.96
CA ASN A 26 -24.24 5.23 -7.42
C ASN A 26 -23.30 4.02 -7.58
N GLU A 27 -22.00 4.17 -7.33
CA GLU A 27 -21.15 2.99 -7.09
C GLU A 27 -21.24 2.57 -5.63
N ASN A 28 -21.52 1.30 -5.37
CA ASN A 28 -21.24 0.74 -4.06
C ASN A 28 -19.71 0.75 -3.82
N LEU A 29 -19.30 0.71 -2.56
CA LEU A 29 -17.89 0.82 -2.18
C LEU A 29 -17.00 -0.27 -2.79
N TYR A 30 -17.55 -1.46 -3.06
CA TYR A 30 -16.84 -2.57 -3.69
C TYR A 30 -16.53 -2.30 -5.17
N GLU A 31 -17.47 -1.72 -5.92
CA GLU A 31 -17.25 -1.34 -7.32
C GLU A 31 -16.19 -0.24 -7.45
N LEU A 32 -16.23 0.75 -6.56
CA LEU A 32 -15.21 1.80 -6.52
C LEU A 32 -13.84 1.22 -6.17
N LEU A 33 -13.78 0.32 -5.16
CA LEU A 33 -12.56 -0.38 -4.80
C LEU A 33 -12.00 -1.16 -6.01
N ASP A 34 -12.84 -1.93 -6.70
CA ASP A 34 -12.42 -2.70 -7.88
C ASP A 34 -11.89 -1.83 -9.02
N LYS A 35 -12.44 -0.62 -9.21
CA LYS A 35 -11.90 0.34 -10.18
C LYS A 35 -10.55 0.88 -9.76
N LEU A 36 -10.36 1.19 -8.48
CA LEU A 36 -9.10 1.69 -7.95
C LEU A 36 -8.00 0.63 -8.02
N LEU A 37 -8.31 -0.62 -7.68
CA LEU A 37 -7.35 -1.73 -7.78
C LEU A 37 -6.90 -1.97 -9.22
N LYS A 38 -7.72 -1.66 -10.23
CA LYS A 38 -7.34 -1.80 -11.65
C LYS A 38 -6.49 -0.66 -12.19
N LEU A 39 -6.20 0.37 -11.39
CA LEU A 39 -5.28 1.44 -11.81
C LEU A 39 -3.87 0.85 -11.93
N ASN A 40 -3.21 1.07 -13.08
CA ASN A 40 -1.88 0.53 -13.34
C ASN A 40 -0.82 1.62 -13.17
N TYR A 41 -0.61 2.05 -11.94
CA TYR A 41 0.46 3.00 -11.64
C TYR A 41 1.82 2.32 -11.75
N VAL A 42 2.77 3.03 -12.33
CA VAL A 42 4.19 2.70 -12.41
C VAL A 42 4.99 3.85 -11.79
N ASN A 43 6.23 3.61 -11.37
CA ASN A 43 7.07 4.62 -10.69
C ASN A 43 6.38 5.13 -9.41
N ILE A 44 6.00 4.19 -8.57
CA ILE A 44 5.46 4.40 -7.23
C ILE A 44 6.43 5.19 -6.37
N ILE A 45 7.73 4.90 -6.50
CA ILE A 45 8.80 5.67 -5.88
C ILE A 45 9.32 6.68 -6.89
N ASP A 46 9.11 7.96 -6.59
CA ASP A 46 9.67 9.09 -7.32
C ASP A 46 11.07 9.36 -6.75
N PHE A 47 12.07 8.71 -7.33
CA PHE A 47 13.47 8.83 -6.90
C PHE A 47 14.02 10.24 -7.09
N GLU A 48 13.59 10.97 -8.12
CA GLU A 48 14.03 12.34 -8.38
C GLU A 48 13.59 13.30 -7.27
N ASN A 49 12.32 13.21 -6.86
CA ASN A 49 11.76 14.04 -5.80
C ASN A 49 11.83 13.40 -4.40
N ARG A 50 12.47 12.24 -4.29
CA ARG A 50 12.70 11.48 -3.05
C ARG A 50 11.43 11.23 -2.23
N ARG A 51 10.35 10.84 -2.89
CA ARG A 51 9.04 10.62 -2.27
C ARG A 51 8.27 9.49 -2.94
N PHE A 52 7.20 9.03 -2.31
CA PHE A 52 6.19 8.27 -3.03
C PHE A 52 5.40 9.22 -3.96
N ASN A 53 5.03 8.74 -5.14
CA ASN A 53 4.27 9.49 -6.12
C ASN A 53 2.93 9.99 -5.52
N ASN A 54 2.61 11.28 -5.68
CA ASN A 54 1.45 11.91 -5.04
C ASN A 54 0.10 11.37 -5.54
N ASP A 55 -0.01 11.07 -6.82
CA ASP A 55 -1.26 10.54 -7.39
C ASP A 55 -1.50 9.12 -6.88
N VAL A 56 -0.43 8.35 -6.77
CA VAL A 56 -0.43 7.03 -6.15
C VAL A 56 -0.82 7.12 -4.68
N ASN A 57 -0.21 8.02 -3.90
CA ASN A 57 -0.55 8.25 -2.49
C ASN A 57 -2.03 8.60 -2.31
N THR A 58 -2.58 9.41 -3.21
CA THR A 58 -4.00 9.78 -3.20
C THR A 58 -4.88 8.56 -3.45
N ALA A 59 -4.56 7.75 -4.46
CA ALA A 59 -5.28 6.54 -4.78
C ALA A 59 -5.21 5.49 -3.63
N VAL A 60 -4.01 5.25 -3.08
CA VAL A 60 -3.81 4.33 -1.94
C VAL A 60 -4.53 4.83 -0.68
N SER A 61 -4.52 6.13 -0.41
CA SER A 61 -5.26 6.71 0.72
C SER A 61 -6.77 6.50 0.60
N LEU A 62 -7.30 6.57 -0.62
CA LEU A 62 -8.71 6.26 -0.89
C LEU A 62 -8.99 4.77 -0.72
N VAL A 63 -8.17 3.88 -1.29
CA VAL A 63 -8.28 2.43 -1.06
C VAL A 63 -8.29 2.15 0.43
N ARG A 64 -7.32 2.65 1.19
CA ARG A 64 -7.24 2.51 2.65
C ARG A 64 -8.53 2.96 3.34
N THR A 65 -9.05 4.13 2.97
CA THR A 65 -10.29 4.69 3.53
C THR A 65 -11.49 3.78 3.24
N ILE A 66 -11.63 3.29 2.01
CA ILE A 66 -12.70 2.35 1.65
C ILE A 66 -12.57 1.05 2.44
N CYS A 67 -11.35 0.51 2.57
CA CYS A 67 -11.08 -0.68 3.37
C CYS A 67 -11.54 -0.48 4.81
N ARG A 68 -11.18 0.66 5.44
CA ARG A 68 -11.59 1.00 6.81
C ARG A 68 -13.10 0.93 7.02
N PHE A 69 -13.87 1.31 5.99
CA PHE A 69 -15.32 1.33 6.04
C PHE A 69 -15.97 -0.03 5.73
N LEU A 70 -15.38 -0.81 4.83
CA LEU A 70 -15.90 -2.11 4.43
C LEU A 70 -15.62 -3.19 5.48
N ASP A 71 -14.42 -3.19 6.06
CA ASP A 71 -14.02 -4.13 7.10
C ASP A 71 -12.87 -3.53 7.91
N TRP A 72 -13.15 -3.25 9.19
CA TRP A 72 -12.20 -2.62 10.11
C TRP A 72 -10.99 -3.54 10.40
N ASP A 73 -11.15 -4.84 10.23
CA ASP A 73 -10.12 -5.83 10.53
C ASP A 73 -9.27 -6.06 9.27
N TYR A 74 -8.38 -5.10 8.96
CA TYR A 74 -7.52 -5.05 7.75
C TYR A 74 -6.75 -6.35 7.46
N THR A 75 -6.55 -7.17 8.49
CA THR A 75 -5.89 -8.47 8.42
C THR A 75 -6.77 -9.63 7.96
N TYR A 76 -8.09 -9.45 7.91
CA TYR A 76 -9.07 -10.40 7.38
C TYR A 76 -9.72 -9.93 6.08
N ASN A 77 -9.21 -8.86 5.47
CA ASN A 77 -9.63 -8.37 4.16
C ASN A 77 -9.17 -9.34 3.04
N THR A 78 -9.56 -10.60 3.14
CA THR A 78 -9.30 -11.69 2.18
C THR A 78 -9.71 -11.27 0.78
N VAL A 79 -10.82 -10.55 0.65
CA VAL A 79 -11.31 -10.00 -0.63
C VAL A 79 -10.27 -9.11 -1.32
N ILE A 80 -9.52 -8.30 -0.56
CA ILE A 80 -8.48 -7.44 -1.13
C ILE A 80 -7.21 -8.26 -1.36
N LEU A 81 -6.82 -9.08 -0.39
CA LEU A 81 -5.63 -9.92 -0.50
C LEU A 81 -5.69 -10.86 -1.71
N GLU A 82 -6.87 -11.37 -2.05
CA GLU A 82 -7.12 -12.22 -3.22
C GLU A 82 -7.07 -11.45 -4.55
N LYS A 83 -7.31 -10.13 -4.53
CA LYS A 83 -7.33 -9.27 -5.73
C LYS A 83 -5.97 -8.62 -6.01
N LEU A 84 -5.07 -8.57 -5.03
CA LEU A 84 -3.78 -7.90 -5.17
C LEU A 84 -2.69 -8.84 -5.70
N ASP A 85 -2.12 -8.49 -6.84
CA ASP A 85 -0.89 -9.09 -7.38
C ASP A 85 0.38 -8.45 -6.77
N ILE A 86 0.64 -8.70 -5.49
CA ILE A 86 1.68 -8.01 -4.72
C ILE A 86 3.13 -8.38 -5.09
N LYS A 87 3.33 -9.44 -5.87
CA LYS A 87 4.67 -9.90 -6.28
C LYS A 87 5.13 -9.26 -7.59
N ASN A 88 4.18 -8.93 -8.46
CA ASN A 88 4.49 -8.44 -9.81
C ASN A 88 4.00 -7.01 -10.05
N ASN A 89 3.16 -6.46 -9.18
CA ASN A 89 2.59 -5.12 -9.35
C ASN A 89 2.98 -4.18 -8.19
N PRO A 90 3.89 -3.22 -8.42
CA PRO A 90 4.33 -2.24 -7.41
C PRO A 90 3.18 -1.47 -6.76
N TYR A 91 2.14 -1.10 -7.53
CA TYR A 91 0.99 -0.39 -6.99
C TYR A 91 0.21 -1.26 -5.99
N HIS A 92 -0.01 -2.53 -6.32
CA HIS A 92 -0.64 -3.48 -5.41
C HIS A 92 0.20 -3.73 -4.16
N THR A 93 1.52 -3.86 -4.32
CA THR A 93 2.45 -3.96 -3.19
C THR A 93 2.32 -2.75 -2.28
N TYR A 94 2.26 -1.54 -2.85
CA TYR A 94 2.14 -0.29 -2.08
C TYR A 94 0.78 -0.11 -1.40
N ILE A 95 -0.30 -0.60 -2.00
CA ILE A 95 -1.60 -0.69 -1.33
C ILE A 95 -1.49 -1.58 -0.09
N LEU A 96 -1.00 -2.82 -0.26
CA LEU A 96 -0.91 -3.75 0.86
C LEU A 96 0.05 -3.24 1.93
N ALA A 97 1.15 -2.62 1.53
CA ALA A 97 2.10 -1.94 2.39
C ALA A 97 1.43 -0.92 3.32
N SER A 98 0.70 0.04 2.75
CA SER A 98 0.03 1.10 3.50
C SER A 98 -1.04 0.56 4.44
N LEU A 99 -1.79 -0.45 3.99
CA LEU A 99 -2.76 -1.17 4.82
C LEU A 99 -2.09 -1.88 5.99
N SER A 100 -0.95 -2.54 5.74
CA SER A 100 -0.22 -3.33 6.75
C SER A 100 0.44 -2.44 7.81
N VAL A 101 0.97 -1.28 7.43
CA VAL A 101 1.48 -0.28 8.37
C VAL A 101 0.36 0.24 9.27
N SER A 102 -0.82 0.51 8.68
CA SER A 102 -2.00 0.94 9.45
C SER A 102 -2.42 -0.15 10.45
N ALA A 103 -2.52 -1.40 9.99
CA ALA A 103 -2.85 -2.54 10.86
C ALA A 103 -1.81 -2.75 11.97
N TYR A 104 -0.51 -2.64 11.66
CA TYR A 104 0.56 -2.73 12.65
C TYR A 104 0.47 -1.64 13.70
N SER A 105 0.15 -0.39 13.31
CA SER A 105 0.01 0.72 14.26
C SER A 105 -1.16 0.54 15.24
N GLU A 106 -2.24 -0.12 14.79
CA GLU A 106 -3.46 -0.30 15.58
C GLU A 106 -3.45 -1.60 16.41
N LEU A 107 -2.89 -2.68 15.86
CA LEU A 107 -2.97 -4.04 16.44
C LEU A 107 -1.61 -4.61 16.87
N GLY A 108 -0.49 -4.02 16.44
CA GLY A 108 0.84 -4.58 16.61
C GLY A 108 1.13 -5.80 15.74
N LEU A 109 2.12 -6.62 16.11
CA LEU A 109 2.54 -7.83 15.38
C LEU A 109 1.70 -9.07 15.72
N VAL A 110 0.38 -8.95 15.61
CA VAL A 110 -0.50 -10.14 15.65
C VAL A 110 -0.19 -11.08 14.48
N LYS A 111 -0.58 -12.35 14.60
CA LYS A 111 -0.21 -13.42 13.64
C LYS A 111 -0.45 -13.04 12.19
N SER A 112 -1.58 -12.42 11.88
CA SER A 112 -1.97 -12.01 10.54
C SER A 112 -1.09 -10.86 9.99
N VAL A 113 -0.83 -9.81 10.77
CA VAL A 113 0.11 -8.72 10.40
C VAL A 113 1.52 -9.29 10.20
N LYS A 114 1.96 -10.16 11.10
CA LYS A 114 3.27 -10.83 11.01
C LYS A 114 3.41 -11.65 9.73
N ASN A 115 2.35 -12.35 9.32
CA ASN A 115 2.36 -13.13 8.08
C ASN A 115 2.53 -12.24 6.86
N ILE A 116 1.86 -11.08 6.80
CA ILE A 116 2.01 -10.14 5.69
C ILE A 116 3.46 -9.60 5.61
N PHE A 117 4.04 -9.20 6.75
CA PHE A 117 5.44 -8.75 6.75
C PHE A 117 6.44 -9.85 6.41
N ASN A 118 6.18 -11.10 6.79
CA ASN A 118 7.00 -12.21 6.32
C ASN A 118 6.88 -12.42 4.80
N GLU A 119 5.68 -12.24 4.23
CA GLU A 119 5.50 -12.31 2.77
C GLU A 119 6.30 -11.20 2.07
N PHE A 120 6.30 -9.97 2.60
CA PHE A 120 7.17 -8.91 2.07
C PHE A 120 8.65 -9.27 2.11
N VAL A 121 9.13 -9.95 3.16
CA VAL A 121 10.51 -10.45 3.23
C VAL A 121 10.79 -11.45 2.11
N PHE A 122 9.86 -12.38 1.83
CA PHE A 122 10.03 -13.35 0.74
C PHE A 122 10.01 -12.71 -0.65
N ILE A 123 9.32 -11.58 -0.82
CA ILE A 123 9.21 -10.87 -2.10
C ILE A 123 10.48 -10.06 -2.41
N MET A 124 11.28 -9.69 -1.41
CA MET A 124 12.54 -8.94 -1.59
C MET A 124 13.69 -9.82 -2.15
N ASP A 125 13.45 -10.54 -3.25
CA ASP A 125 14.43 -11.46 -3.86
C ASP A 125 15.38 -10.78 -4.85
N LYS A 126 14.95 -9.64 -5.43
CA LYS A 126 15.63 -8.92 -6.51
C LYS A 126 15.54 -7.41 -6.32
N PRO A 127 16.50 -6.62 -6.84
CA PRO A 127 16.48 -5.16 -6.77
C PRO A 127 15.50 -4.57 -7.79
N CYS A 128 14.21 -4.58 -7.45
CA CYS A 128 13.13 -4.01 -8.26
C CYS A 128 12.20 -3.13 -7.41
N GLU A 129 11.31 -2.37 -8.06
CA GLU A 129 10.44 -1.41 -7.37
C GLU A 129 9.54 -2.07 -6.30
N VAL A 130 9.03 -3.28 -6.56
CA VAL A 130 8.28 -4.08 -5.56
C VAL A 130 9.13 -4.30 -4.30
N SER A 131 10.36 -4.79 -4.46
CA SER A 131 11.28 -5.03 -3.35
C SER A 131 11.68 -3.75 -2.64
N TYR A 132 11.83 -2.65 -3.37
CA TYR A 132 12.13 -1.33 -2.79
C TYR A 132 10.99 -0.83 -1.91
N ILE A 133 9.73 -1.02 -2.33
CA ILE A 133 8.56 -0.71 -1.51
C ILE A 133 8.56 -1.57 -0.24
N CYS A 134 8.75 -2.89 -0.39
CA CYS A 134 8.89 -3.83 0.74
C CYS A 134 9.98 -3.39 1.72
N TYR A 135 11.15 -3.00 1.20
CA TYR A 135 12.28 -2.50 1.99
C TYR A 135 11.90 -1.27 2.82
N VAL A 136 11.27 -0.27 2.20
CA VAL A 136 10.90 0.98 2.88
C VAL A 136 9.92 0.74 4.04
N ILE A 137 9.01 -0.23 3.93
CA ILE A 137 8.10 -0.61 5.03
C ILE A 137 8.84 -1.33 6.13
N LEU A 138 9.66 -2.30 5.73
CA LEU A 138 10.25 -3.25 6.68
C LEU A 138 11.42 -2.63 7.42
N LYS A 139 12.10 -1.61 6.92
CA LYS A 139 13.33 -1.12 7.55
C LYS A 139 13.15 -0.61 8.98
N THR A 140 11.95 -0.16 9.36
CA THR A 140 11.63 0.26 10.73
C THR A 140 11.01 -0.86 11.58
N ILE A 141 10.49 -1.93 10.96
CA ILE A 141 9.74 -3.00 11.62
C ILE A 141 10.58 -4.29 11.76
N ARG A 142 11.42 -4.58 10.76
CA ARG A 142 12.25 -5.77 10.52
C ARG A 142 13.61 -5.34 9.96
N SER A 143 14.31 -4.49 10.72
CA SER A 143 15.62 -3.94 10.32
C SER A 143 16.67 -5.04 10.04
N ASP A 144 16.56 -6.17 10.72
CA ASP A 144 17.34 -7.38 10.49
C ASP A 144 17.24 -7.85 9.03
N LYS A 145 16.01 -7.96 8.50
CA LYS A 145 15.75 -8.48 7.15
C LYS A 145 16.07 -7.47 6.07
N THR A 146 15.88 -6.20 6.33
CA THR A 146 16.31 -5.16 5.38
C THR A 146 17.83 -5.01 5.33
N GLY A 147 18.53 -5.30 6.43
CA GLY A 147 20.00 -5.38 6.45
C GLY A 147 20.52 -6.49 5.53
N GLU A 148 19.94 -7.70 5.64
CA GLU A 148 20.25 -8.82 4.74
C GLU A 148 20.02 -8.41 3.27
N PHE A 149 18.86 -7.83 2.94
CA PHE A 149 18.57 -7.37 1.57
C PHE A 149 19.62 -6.40 1.02
N LEU A 150 20.02 -5.40 1.82
CA LEU A 150 21.06 -4.46 1.39
C LEU A 150 22.41 -5.14 1.20
N GLU A 151 22.79 -6.06 2.09
CA GLU A 151 24.06 -6.78 1.96
C GLU A 151 24.14 -7.55 0.64
N PHE A 152 23.06 -8.20 0.23
CA PHE A 152 23.00 -8.97 -1.02
C PHE A 152 22.86 -8.11 -2.27
N HIS A 153 22.18 -6.97 -2.20
CA HIS A 153 21.77 -6.24 -3.40
C HIS A 153 22.34 -4.83 -3.56
N LYS A 154 23.03 -4.25 -2.55
CA LYS A 154 23.57 -2.88 -2.62
C LYS A 154 24.39 -2.57 -3.86
N ASP A 155 25.13 -3.54 -4.40
CA ASP A 155 25.99 -3.35 -5.57
C ASP A 155 25.18 -3.32 -6.89
N ASN A 156 23.94 -3.79 -6.85
CA ASN A 156 22.99 -3.81 -7.97
C ASN A 156 21.95 -2.69 -7.89
N ILE A 157 21.97 -1.89 -6.82
CA ILE A 157 21.09 -0.73 -6.63
C ILE A 157 21.93 0.51 -6.87
N ASP A 158 21.44 1.42 -7.70
CA ASP A 158 22.09 2.71 -7.91
C ASP A 158 22.28 3.46 -6.57
N GLN A 159 23.43 4.13 -6.39
CA GLN A 159 23.77 4.75 -5.11
C GLN A 159 22.82 5.89 -4.72
N ASP A 160 22.33 6.65 -5.69
CA ASP A 160 21.35 7.70 -5.44
C ASP A 160 19.99 7.08 -5.07
N HIS A 161 19.58 6.00 -5.75
CA HIS A 161 18.39 5.24 -5.34
C HIS A 161 18.52 4.69 -3.92
N LEU A 162 19.66 4.07 -3.58
CA LEU A 162 19.90 3.52 -2.25
C LEU A 162 19.78 4.60 -1.16
N LYS A 163 20.32 5.79 -1.41
CA LYS A 163 20.18 6.94 -0.51
C LYS A 163 18.70 7.32 -0.31
N VAL A 164 17.94 7.42 -1.40
CA VAL A 164 16.50 7.72 -1.32
C VAL A 164 15.76 6.64 -0.54
N LEU A 165 16.01 5.35 -0.80
CA LEU A 165 15.37 4.25 -0.06
C LEU A 165 15.68 4.31 1.44
N ASN A 166 16.89 4.72 1.82
CA ASN A 166 17.28 4.88 3.21
C ASN A 166 16.61 6.09 3.89
N GLU A 167 16.30 7.15 3.14
CA GLU A 167 15.62 8.36 3.63
C GLU A 167 14.08 8.20 3.70
N LEU A 168 13.47 7.47 2.76
CA LEU A 168 12.01 7.35 2.63
C LEU A 168 11.31 6.69 3.82
N LEU A 169 10.15 7.17 4.23
CA LEU A 169 9.30 6.50 5.22
C LEU A 169 7.86 6.40 4.70
N ILE A 170 7.14 5.36 5.14
CA ILE A 170 5.69 5.29 4.95
C ILE A 170 5.03 5.95 6.16
N TYR A 171 4.13 6.89 5.90
CA TYR A 171 3.34 7.62 6.90
C TYR A 171 1.91 7.07 7.02
#